data_AF-A0A556SC33-F1
#
_entry.id   AF-A0A556SC33-F1
#
_cell.length_a   1.000
_cell.length_b   1.000
_cell.length_c   1.000
_cell.angle_alpha   90.00
_cell.angle_beta   90.00
_cell.angle_gamma   90.00
#
_symmetry.space_group_name_H-M   'P 1'
#
loop_
_entity.id
_entity.type
_entity.pdbx_description
1 polymer ?
#
loop_
_entity_poly.entity_id
_entity_poly.type
_entity_poly.pdbx_seq_one_letter_code
_entity_poly.pdbx_strand_id
1 'polypeptide(L)'
;MKKYKESFIKTLTQSDVNLHKSNQHELHGVSKLESLFGKILDDQKLSISASFSIVNTPPKPIHLTWYNSRSGSSRHEYRLYYDKYINDCKPGDNFFIGVTLDNLYEIIIFPDQQDKYDEWTKID
;
A
#
# COMPACT_ATOMS: atom_id res chain seq x y z
N MET A 1 22.96 -5.76 4.40
CA MET A 1 22.04 -6.17 5.50
C MET A 1 20.63 -6.00 5.01
N LYS A 2 19.76 -6.98 5.25
CA LYS A 2 18.34 -6.92 4.86
C LYS A 2 17.64 -5.88 5.73
N LYS A 3 16.97 -4.88 5.13
CA LYS A 3 16.27 -3.80 5.86
C LYS A 3 14.83 -4.18 6.21
N TYR A 4 14.18 -4.94 5.33
CA TYR A 4 12.76 -5.30 5.45
C TYR A 4 12.60 -6.79 5.69
N LYS A 5 11.65 -7.22 6.53
CA LYS A 5 11.30 -8.64 6.63
C LYS A 5 10.64 -9.10 5.34
N GLU A 6 9.76 -8.24 4.83
CA GLU A 6 9.06 -8.40 3.57
C GLU A 6 8.72 -7.03 2.98
N SER A 7 8.71 -6.97 1.66
CA SER A 7 8.39 -5.76 0.91
C SER A 7 7.79 -6.09 -0.44
N PHE A 8 6.96 -5.18 -0.92
CA PHE A 8 6.33 -5.25 -2.22
C PHE A 8 6.42 -3.90 -2.93
N ILE A 9 6.39 -3.94 -4.25
CA ILE A 9 6.33 -2.77 -5.11
C ILE A 9 5.23 -2.94 -6.15
N LYS A 10 4.58 -1.84 -6.52
CA LYS A 10 3.61 -1.79 -7.61
C LYS A 10 3.72 -0.44 -8.31
N THR A 11 3.56 -0.38 -9.63
CA THR A 11 3.36 0.88 -10.33
C THR A 11 1.93 1.37 -10.16
N LEU A 12 1.78 2.61 -9.71
CA LEU A 12 0.47 3.23 -9.53
C LEU A 12 -0.24 3.41 -10.87
N THR A 13 -1.48 2.94 -10.94
CA THR A 13 -2.35 3.11 -12.10
C THR A 13 -3.22 4.36 -11.95
N GLN A 14 -3.91 4.76 -13.01
CA GLN A 14 -4.87 5.86 -12.94
C GLN A 14 -5.94 5.66 -11.88
N SER A 15 -6.40 4.43 -11.65
CA SER A 15 -7.38 4.11 -10.61
C SER A 15 -6.82 4.19 -9.19
N ASP A 16 -5.52 3.98 -9.00
CA ASP A 16 -4.91 4.01 -7.67
C ASP A 16 -4.74 5.45 -7.14
N VAL A 17 -4.86 6.48 -8.00
CA VAL A 17 -4.58 7.89 -7.66
C VAL A 17 -5.70 8.88 -8.04
N ASN A 18 -6.79 8.43 -8.68
CA ASN A 18 -7.85 9.33 -9.14
C ASN A 18 -8.88 9.65 -8.04
N LEU A 19 -8.79 10.86 -7.50
CA LEU A 19 -9.67 11.38 -6.44
C LEU A 19 -11.06 11.81 -6.93
N HIS A 20 -11.25 12.02 -8.23
CA HIS A 20 -12.51 12.52 -8.81
C HIS A 20 -13.56 11.43 -9.01
N LYS A 21 -13.20 10.16 -8.84
CA LYS A 21 -14.15 9.07 -8.63
C LYS A 21 -14.37 8.95 -7.12
N SER A 22 -15.50 9.48 -6.64
CA SER A 22 -15.81 9.54 -5.22
C SER A 22 -15.57 8.19 -4.53
N ASN A 23 -14.81 8.22 -3.42
CA ASN A 23 -14.44 7.14 -2.49
C ASN A 23 -13.09 6.42 -2.66
N GLN A 24 -12.23 6.76 -3.63
CA GLN A 24 -11.01 5.95 -3.91
C GLN A 24 -9.72 6.50 -3.28
N HIS A 25 -9.62 6.40 -1.95
CA HIS A 25 -8.34 6.37 -1.22
C HIS A 25 -7.84 4.92 -1.06
N GLU A 26 -8.08 4.07 -2.06
CA GLU A 26 -7.89 2.62 -1.99
C GLU A 26 -6.87 2.13 -3.01
N LEU A 27 -5.95 1.26 -2.61
CA LEU A 27 -5.12 0.50 -3.55
C LEU A 27 -5.81 -0.80 -3.95
N HIS A 28 -5.80 -1.12 -5.24
CA HIS A 28 -6.34 -2.37 -5.77
C HIS A 28 -5.28 -3.48 -5.87
N GLY A 29 -5.76 -4.74 -5.93
CA GLY A 29 -4.91 -5.92 -6.13
C GLY A 29 -4.07 -6.29 -4.90
N VAL A 30 -4.41 -5.75 -3.74
CA VAL A 30 -3.60 -5.81 -2.52
C VAL A 30 -3.62 -7.17 -1.80
N SER A 31 -4.29 -8.20 -2.30
CA SER A 31 -4.31 -9.53 -1.65
C SER A 31 -2.92 -10.11 -1.41
N LYS A 32 -1.94 -9.77 -2.27
CA LYS A 32 -0.55 -10.16 -2.06
C LYS A 32 0.09 -9.53 -0.82
N LEU A 33 -0.47 -8.43 -0.30
CA LEU A 33 -0.02 -7.76 0.91
C LEU A 33 -0.55 -8.42 2.20
N GLU A 34 -1.35 -9.50 2.10
CA GLU A 34 -1.79 -10.28 3.26
C GLU A 34 -0.62 -10.79 4.09
N SER A 35 0.55 -11.07 3.48
CA SER A 35 1.73 -11.50 4.23
C SER A 35 2.37 -10.38 5.05
N LEU A 36 2.19 -9.11 4.64
CA LEU A 36 2.61 -7.93 5.41
C LEU A 36 1.68 -7.66 6.58
N PHE A 37 0.37 -7.65 6.33
CA PHE A 37 -0.63 -7.16 7.30
C PHE A 37 -1.34 -8.27 8.07
N GLY A 38 -1.19 -9.51 7.63
CA GLY A 38 -1.95 -10.65 8.11
C GLY A 38 -3.33 -10.78 7.45
N LYS A 39 -3.87 -11.99 7.55
CA LYS A 39 -5.26 -12.28 7.22
C LYS A 39 -6.15 -11.79 8.36
N ILE A 40 -7.16 -10.99 8.04
CA ILE A 40 -8.17 -10.56 9.02
C ILE A 40 -9.53 -11.21 8.74
N LEU A 41 -10.34 -11.32 9.79
CA LEU A 41 -11.68 -11.91 9.73
C LEU A 41 -12.71 -10.94 9.14
N ASP A 42 -13.85 -11.50 8.76
CA ASP A 42 -14.98 -10.79 8.18
C ASP A 42 -15.65 -9.89 9.23
N ASP A 43 -15.39 -8.57 9.16
CA ASP A 43 -15.89 -7.45 10.02
C ASP A 43 -14.76 -6.62 10.66
N GLN A 44 -13.52 -7.12 10.64
CA GLN A 44 -12.38 -6.43 11.24
C GLN A 44 -11.80 -5.37 10.30
N LYS A 45 -11.34 -4.27 10.91
CA LYS A 45 -10.48 -3.27 10.27
C LYS A 45 -9.22 -3.12 11.11
N LEU A 46 -8.07 -3.27 10.47
CA LEU A 46 -6.78 -3.04 11.12
C LEU A 46 -6.29 -1.63 10.79
N SER A 47 -6.10 -0.82 11.82
CA SER A 47 -5.44 0.48 11.70
C SER A 47 -3.95 0.31 11.91
N ILE A 48 -3.15 0.83 10.99
CA ILE A 48 -1.71 0.60 10.90
C ILE A 48 -1.01 1.94 10.85
N SER A 49 -0.09 2.18 11.77
CA SER A 49 0.81 3.33 11.71
C SER A 49 1.96 3.01 10.76
N ALA A 50 2.18 3.91 9.79
CA ALA A 50 3.26 3.79 8.83
C ALA A 50 3.98 5.14 8.66
N SER A 51 5.14 5.10 8.01
CA SER A 51 5.79 6.29 7.49
C SER A 51 5.65 6.34 5.97
N PHE A 52 5.50 7.55 5.44
CA PHE A 52 5.40 7.83 4.01
C PHE A 52 6.48 8.81 3.58
N SER A 53 7.18 8.51 2.50
CA SER A 53 8.08 9.47 1.86
C SER A 53 8.05 9.33 0.34
N ILE A 54 8.40 10.42 -0.33
CA ILE A 54 8.93 10.36 -1.69
C ILE A 54 10.45 10.17 -1.55
N VAL A 55 11.08 9.42 -2.46
CA VAL A 55 12.53 9.20 -2.42
C VAL A 55 13.28 10.54 -2.24
N ASN A 56 14.29 10.54 -1.36
CA ASN A 56 15.08 11.72 -0.97
C ASN A 56 14.30 12.84 -0.25
N THR A 57 13.10 12.57 0.25
CA THR A 57 12.35 13.50 1.12
C THR A 57 12.20 12.96 2.54
N PRO A 58 12.07 13.83 3.56
CA PRO A 58 11.83 13.39 4.93
C PRO A 58 10.51 12.60 5.05
N PRO A 59 10.49 11.47 5.78
CA PRO A 59 9.27 10.72 5.99
C PRO A 59 8.27 11.45 6.87
N LYS A 60 6.99 11.19 6.64
CA LYS A 60 5.86 11.72 7.42
C LYS A 60 5.06 10.56 8.01
N PRO A 61 4.53 10.68 9.24
CA PRO A 61 3.65 9.67 9.80
C PRO A 61 2.32 9.66 9.05
N ILE A 62 1.80 8.46 8.78
CA ILE A 62 0.50 8.25 8.15
C ILE A 62 -0.22 7.06 8.81
N HIS A 63 -1.52 6.97 8.55
CA HIS A 63 -2.34 5.82 8.90
C HIS A 63 -2.81 5.08 7.65
N LEU A 64 -2.75 3.75 7.73
CA LEU A 64 -3.35 2.85 6.77
C LEU A 64 -4.50 2.09 7.42
N THR A 65 -5.55 1.82 6.67
CA THR A 65 -6.62 0.91 7.12
C THR A 65 -6.68 -0.31 6.20
N TRP A 66 -6.43 -1.48 6.77
CA TRP A 66 -6.53 -2.77 6.09
C TRP A 66 -7.84 -3.45 6.46
N TYR A 67 -8.65 -3.82 5.47
CA TYR A 67 -9.86 -4.61 5.72
C TYR A 67 -10.31 -5.55 4.60
N ASN A 68 -11.10 -6.57 4.93
CA ASN A 68 -11.83 -7.37 3.94
C ASN A 68 -13.14 -6.66 3.57
N SER A 69 -13.21 -6.12 2.35
CA SER A 69 -14.38 -5.39 1.84
C SER A 69 -15.60 -6.27 1.53
N ARG A 70 -15.42 -7.60 1.55
CA ARG A 70 -16.46 -8.60 1.33
C ARG A 70 -16.75 -9.38 2.61
N SER A 71 -16.80 -8.69 3.75
CA SER A 71 -17.22 -9.30 5.02
C SER A 71 -18.58 -10.01 4.85
N GLY A 72 -18.66 -11.28 5.23
CA GLY A 72 -19.86 -12.11 5.11
C GLY A 72 -20.06 -12.81 3.76
N SER A 73 -19.05 -12.80 2.88
CA SER A 73 -19.04 -13.53 1.61
C SER A 73 -17.98 -14.63 1.61
N SER A 74 -18.20 -15.72 0.87
CA SER A 74 -17.20 -16.79 0.70
C SER A 74 -15.94 -16.36 -0.06
N ARG A 75 -15.96 -15.17 -0.67
CA ARG A 75 -14.81 -14.54 -1.33
C ARG A 75 -14.27 -13.39 -0.46
N HIS A 76 -12.96 -13.35 -0.26
CA HIS A 76 -12.26 -12.23 0.37
C HIS A 76 -11.78 -11.24 -0.69
N GLU A 77 -11.98 -9.94 -0.43
CA GLU A 77 -11.48 -8.85 -1.27
C GLU A 77 -10.88 -7.81 -0.34
N TYR A 78 -9.55 -7.84 -0.21
CA TYR A 78 -8.86 -6.92 0.68
C TYR A 78 -8.71 -5.52 0.07
N ARG A 79 -8.75 -4.51 0.93
CA ARG A 79 -8.52 -3.11 0.57
C ARG A 79 -7.60 -2.44 1.57
N LEU A 80 -6.71 -1.60 1.05
CA LEU A 80 -5.81 -0.77 1.82
C LEU A 80 -6.18 0.69 1.59
N TYR A 81 -6.70 1.33 2.63
CA TYR A 81 -6.91 2.77 2.64
C TYR A 81 -5.68 3.49 3.15
N TYR A 82 -5.48 4.69 2.66
CA TYR A 82 -4.35 5.53 3.02
C TYR A 82 -4.79 6.99 3.19
N ASP A 83 -4.02 7.73 3.98
CA ASP A 83 -4.22 9.17 4.15
C ASP A 83 -3.95 9.95 2.86
N LYS A 84 -4.41 11.21 2.82
CA LYS A 84 -4.32 12.14 1.67
C LYS A 84 -2.92 12.36 1.07
N TYR A 85 -1.85 11.85 1.66
CA TYR A 85 -0.48 12.03 1.17
C TYR A 85 -0.19 11.30 -0.14
N ILE A 86 -0.93 10.23 -0.45
CA ILE A 86 -0.85 9.59 -1.78
C ILE A 86 -1.35 10.52 -2.90
N ASN A 87 -2.11 11.58 -2.59
CA ASN A 87 -2.59 12.53 -3.59
C ASN A 87 -1.44 13.26 -4.31
N ASP A 88 -0.24 13.27 -3.73
CA ASP A 88 0.96 13.84 -4.36
C ASP A 88 1.59 12.88 -5.39
N CYS A 89 1.10 11.63 -5.47
CA CYS A 89 1.55 10.63 -6.42
C CYS A 89 0.79 10.74 -7.75
N LYS A 90 1.44 10.31 -8.83
CA LYS A 90 0.83 10.26 -10.17
C LYS A 90 0.86 8.84 -10.73
N PRO A 91 0.01 8.53 -11.73
CA PRO A 91 0.13 7.27 -12.45
C PRO A 91 1.54 7.12 -13.02
N GLY A 92 2.10 5.91 -12.90
CA GLY A 92 3.45 5.60 -13.37
C GLY A 92 4.54 5.69 -12.29
N ASP A 93 4.26 6.28 -11.13
CA ASP A 93 5.15 6.21 -9.97
C ASP A 93 5.17 4.79 -9.40
N ASN A 94 6.32 4.35 -8.88
CA ASN A 94 6.41 3.08 -8.18
C ASN A 94 6.15 3.28 -6.69
N PHE A 95 5.12 2.59 -6.21
CA PHE A 95 4.73 2.51 -4.81
C PHE A 95 5.39 1.31 -4.16
N PHE A 96 6.34 1.56 -3.27
CA PHE A 96 6.94 0.54 -2.43
C PHE A 96 6.27 0.54 -1.06
N ILE A 97 6.06 -0.66 -0.52
CA ILE A 97 5.66 -0.86 0.87
C ILE A 97 6.44 -2.01 1.49
N GLY A 98 6.91 -1.83 2.71
CA GLY A 98 7.62 -2.86 3.44
C GLY A 98 7.44 -2.76 4.94
N VAL A 99 7.66 -3.88 5.62
CA VAL A 99 7.76 -3.95 7.08
C VAL A 99 9.22 -4.14 7.48
N THR A 100 9.74 -3.22 8.30
CA THR A 100 11.13 -3.26 8.76
C THR A 100 11.36 -4.41 9.74
N LEU A 101 12.63 -4.67 10.05
CA LEU A 101 13.00 -5.64 11.08
C LEU A 101 12.39 -5.31 12.46
N ASP A 102 12.13 -4.03 12.73
CA ASP A 102 11.52 -3.53 13.97
C ASP A 102 9.98 -3.46 13.92
N ASN A 103 9.35 -4.09 12.93
CA ASN A 103 7.89 -4.08 12.71
C ASN A 103 7.29 -2.68 12.40
N LEU A 104 8.07 -1.79 11.80
CA LEU A 104 7.57 -0.51 11.33
C LEU A 104 7.20 -0.62 9.85
N TYR A 105 6.05 -0.07 9.46
CA TYR A 105 5.65 -0.01 8.07
C TYR A 105 6.21 1.24 7.40
N GLU A 106 6.82 1.09 6.24
CA GLU A 106 7.34 2.17 5.42
C GLU A 106 6.71 2.11 4.03
N ILE A 107 6.26 3.25 3.54
CA ILE A 107 5.85 3.49 2.17
C ILE A 107 6.83 4.47 1.54
N ILE A 108 7.36 4.11 0.38
CA ILE A 108 8.28 4.95 -0.38
C ILE A 108 7.78 5.06 -1.81
N ILE A 109 7.64 6.29 -2.27
CA ILE A 109 7.29 6.59 -3.66
C ILE A 109 8.56 6.87 -4.45
N PHE A 110 8.73 6.14 -5.55
CA PHE A 110 9.78 6.36 -6.53
C PHE A 110 9.14 6.99 -7.78
N PRO A 111 9.32 8.29 -8.01
CA PRO A 111 8.70 8.97 -9.13
C PRO A 111 9.28 8.52 -10.46
N ASP A 112 8.42 8.41 -11.48
CA ASP A 112 8.80 8.30 -12.90
C ASP A 112 9.88 7.24 -13.23
N GLN A 113 9.67 6.03 -12.71
CA GLN A 113 10.61 4.93 -12.93
C GLN A 113 10.40 4.26 -14.29
N GLN A 114 11.49 3.81 -14.91
CA GLN A 114 11.45 3.06 -16.16
C GLN A 114 10.88 1.65 -15.96
N ASP A 115 11.23 1.01 -14.84
CA ASP A 115 10.71 -0.30 -14.46
C ASP A 115 9.25 -0.21 -14.01
N LYS A 116 8.42 -1.10 -14.57
CA LYS A 116 6.97 -1.16 -14.31
C LYS A 116 6.60 -2.48 -13.63
N TYR A 117 5.69 -2.37 -12.67
CA TYR A 117 5.19 -3.46 -11.84
C TYR A 117 3.67 -3.44 -11.90
N ASP A 118 3.09 -4.19 -12.84
CA ASP A 118 1.64 -4.18 -13.12
C ASP A 118 0.79 -4.70 -11.96
N GLU A 119 1.41 -5.48 -11.08
CA GLU A 119 0.84 -6.04 -9.87
C GLU A 119 1.80 -5.85 -8.70
N TRP A 120 1.32 -6.09 -7.48
CA TRP A 120 2.22 -6.13 -6.32
C TRP A 120 3.25 -7.23 -6.50
N THR A 121 4.52 -6.84 -6.64
CA THR A 121 5.67 -7.71 -6.83
C THR A 121 6.50 -7.69 -5.56
N LYS A 122 6.85 -8.87 -5.05
CA LYS A 122 7.72 -8.99 -3.88
C LYS A 122 9.14 -8.55 -4.22
N ILE A 123 9.76 -7.77 -3.33
CA ILE A 123 11.16 -7.34 -3.42
C ILE A 123 11.92 -7.97 -2.25
N ASP A 124 13.03 -8.65 -2.55
CA ASP A 124 13.85 -9.41 -1.60
C ASP A 124 15.00 -8.61 -0.97
#